data_AF-A0A5E8H9D7-F1
#
_entry.id   AF-A0A5E8H9D7-F1
#
_cell.length_a   1.000
_cell.length_b   1.000
_cell.length_c   1.000
_cell.angle_alpha   90.00
_cell.angle_beta   90.00
_cell.angle_gamma   90.00
#
_symmetry.space_group_name_H-M   'P 1'
#
loop_
_entity.id
_entity.type
_entity.pdbx_description
1 polymer ?
#
loop_
_entity_poly.entity_id
_entity_poly.type
_entity_poly.pdbx_seq_one_letter_code
_entity_poly.pdbx_strand_id
1 'polypeptide(L)'
;MKTSLQHQLIAVFTAGFLGACGGNKQNDNNNLLLAALALSNGIKVNSAVELAKESNDDYNLNEYGLITPQTLGKWVNNWAGTKPSGINGKLVILQNGASATVGKEYIAGNGNDVVVYSFTFSDGANALDGGDGFSQKRNSGLSDTVSIIANGPKVDAILNRFGIDPVNDLVVFVSAANAASHVQGTLRGFYSFRYWGFDHKNLAFLNGTLPRLVNTDGNFVPFRSTTDIPPNLNNRYSVKSLRVDNTILMLPVEDVIKAVKDPNNVNVAGLTSSVFISDARSSSGSSNEYNGVARSTTSEVSGKYVGFEGRIKGAKDVPWTGLLDTEHRFKSKADLKAYYELRGYQPGQTAIQLCRTNNRSQVTGFSYIAILGYPSTYYDGSWIEWGSLTGGGPAPKLPSDSPFRTDIPELSEVITYNVAGDVDPNLPTNLNSFATTSRKIIEEDKAYKR
;
A
#
# COMPACT_ATOMS: atom_id res chain seq x y z
N MET A 1 -35.97 -36.64 40.28
CA MET A 1 -37.20 -35.99 39.76
C MET A 1 -36.95 -34.49 39.60
N LYS A 2 -37.15 -33.97 38.37
CA LYS A 2 -37.45 -32.58 37.95
C LYS A 2 -36.38 -31.49 38.25
N THR A 3 -35.56 -31.05 37.28
CA THR A 3 -35.74 -29.92 36.30
C THR A 3 -35.97 -28.55 36.97
N SER A 4 -35.28 -27.44 36.64
CA SER A 4 -35.18 -26.84 35.30
C SER A 4 -34.03 -25.81 35.08
N LEU A 5 -33.74 -25.57 33.80
CA LEU A 5 -32.97 -24.48 33.18
C LEU A 5 -33.23 -23.07 33.75
N GLN A 6 -32.21 -22.22 33.73
CA GLN A 6 -32.36 -20.77 33.55
C GLN A 6 -31.38 -20.21 32.51
N HIS A 7 -31.90 -19.28 31.73
CA HIS A 7 -31.37 -18.68 30.51
C HIS A 7 -30.43 -17.49 30.77
N GLN A 8 -29.64 -17.20 29.74
CA GLN A 8 -28.80 -16.01 29.53
C GLN A 8 -29.57 -14.68 29.65
N LEU A 9 -28.90 -13.65 30.17
CA LEU A 9 -29.10 -12.27 29.72
C LEU A 9 -27.77 -11.50 29.78
N ILE A 10 -27.22 -11.21 28.60
CA ILE A 10 -26.12 -10.25 28.41
C ILE A 10 -26.78 -8.88 28.26
N ALA A 11 -26.47 -7.96 29.17
CA ALA A 11 -26.90 -6.58 29.10
C ALA A 11 -26.00 -5.80 28.12
N VAL A 12 -26.59 -5.36 27.00
CA VAL A 12 -25.96 -4.39 26.09
C VAL A 12 -26.44 -3.00 26.51
N PHE A 13 -25.51 -2.16 26.96
CA PHE A 13 -25.76 -0.75 27.24
C PHE A 13 -25.92 0.02 25.92
N THR A 14 -27.15 0.44 25.61
CA THR A 14 -27.43 1.48 24.62
C THR A 14 -27.46 2.84 25.33
N ALA A 15 -26.42 3.64 25.13
CA ALA A 15 -26.45 5.05 25.50
C ALA A 15 -27.15 5.83 24.38
N GLY A 16 -28.36 6.31 24.69
CA GLY A 16 -29.10 7.24 23.84
C GLY A 16 -28.55 8.66 23.97
N PHE A 17 -28.48 9.36 22.84
CA PHE A 17 -28.46 10.82 22.79
C PHE A 17 -29.51 11.27 21.78
N LEU A 18 -30.56 11.91 22.28
CA LEU A 18 -31.57 12.62 21.50
C LEU A 18 -31.46 14.12 21.81
N GLY A 19 -31.35 14.92 20.75
CA GLY A 19 -31.87 16.29 20.65
C GLY A 19 -30.88 17.44 20.84
N ALA A 20 -30.51 18.16 19.76
CA ALA A 20 -31.26 19.36 19.34
C ALA A 20 -30.60 20.11 18.15
N CYS A 21 -31.45 20.37 17.14
CA CYS A 21 -31.55 21.56 16.27
C CYS A 21 -30.39 22.02 15.35
N GLY A 22 -30.65 21.90 14.03
CA GLY A 22 -30.49 23.02 13.09
C GLY A 22 -29.25 23.02 12.21
N GLY A 23 -29.34 22.44 11.01
CA GLY A 23 -28.36 22.65 9.94
C GLY A 23 -28.42 21.56 8.88
N ASN A 24 -28.76 21.94 7.65
CA ASN A 24 -28.94 21.08 6.49
C ASN A 24 -27.66 20.25 6.21
N LYS A 25 -27.65 18.96 6.58
CA LYS A 25 -26.49 18.05 6.47
C LYS A 25 -26.90 16.79 5.71
N GLN A 26 -26.95 16.90 4.39
CA GLN A 26 -27.19 15.76 3.52
C GLN A 26 -25.95 14.84 3.41
N ASN A 27 -24.74 15.35 3.72
CA ASN A 27 -23.48 14.60 3.64
C ASN A 27 -23.14 13.77 4.88
N ASP A 28 -23.51 14.20 6.09
CA ASP A 28 -23.24 13.43 7.32
C ASP A 28 -24.06 12.14 7.37
N ASN A 29 -25.26 12.17 6.77
CA ASN A 29 -26.15 11.02 6.71
C ASN A 29 -25.58 9.87 5.90
N ASN A 30 -24.81 10.11 4.83
CA ASN A 30 -24.23 9.04 4.02
C ASN A 30 -23.10 8.31 4.76
N ASN A 31 -22.28 9.05 5.53
CA ASN A 31 -21.21 8.46 6.33
C ASN A 31 -21.76 7.68 7.54
N LEU A 32 -22.81 8.21 8.18
CA LEU A 32 -23.54 7.51 9.24
C LEU A 32 -24.27 6.27 8.72
N LEU A 33 -24.83 6.32 7.51
CA LEU A 33 -25.52 5.19 6.89
C LEU A 33 -24.52 4.09 6.46
N LEU A 34 -23.36 4.45 5.91
CA LEU A 34 -22.30 3.47 5.61
C LEU A 34 -21.71 2.84 6.88
N ALA A 35 -21.50 3.63 7.94
CA ALA A 35 -21.06 3.11 9.23
C ALA A 35 -22.11 2.21 9.87
N ALA A 36 -23.40 2.57 9.80
CA ALA A 36 -24.51 1.76 10.30
C ALA A 36 -24.71 0.46 9.51
N LEU A 37 -24.55 0.48 8.19
CA LEU A 37 -24.60 -0.72 7.32
C LEU A 37 -23.37 -1.63 7.49
N ALA A 38 -22.22 -1.08 7.85
CA ALA A 38 -21.03 -1.87 8.19
C ALA A 38 -21.17 -2.54 9.57
N LEU A 39 -21.77 -1.84 10.54
CA LEU A 39 -22.13 -2.38 11.85
C LEU A 39 -23.22 -3.46 11.76
N SER A 40 -24.18 -3.35 10.83
CA SER A 40 -25.21 -4.38 10.63
C SER A 40 -24.66 -5.69 10.04
N ASN A 41 -23.53 -5.63 9.33
CA ASN A 41 -22.82 -6.81 8.80
C ASN A 41 -21.61 -7.23 9.67
N GLY A 42 -21.27 -6.51 10.73
CA GLY A 42 -20.15 -6.83 11.61
C GLY A 42 -18.76 -6.72 10.95
N ILE A 43 -18.58 -5.83 9.96
CA ILE A 43 -17.25 -5.49 9.40
C ILE A 43 -16.84 -4.12 9.91
N LYS A 44 -15.69 -4.02 10.58
CA LYS A 44 -15.15 -2.73 11.03
C LYS A 44 -14.52 -1.99 9.84
N VAL A 45 -15.04 -0.81 9.50
CA VAL A 45 -14.40 0.10 8.52
C VAL A 45 -13.39 0.97 9.25
N ASN A 46 -12.12 0.90 8.85
CA ASN A 46 -11.06 1.71 9.46
C ASN A 46 -10.83 3.00 8.67
N SER A 47 -10.46 4.06 9.39
CA SER A 47 -9.90 5.29 8.86
C SER A 47 -8.38 5.19 8.64
N ALA A 48 -7.80 6.13 7.88
CA ALA A 48 -6.35 6.23 7.70
C ALA A 48 -5.61 6.44 9.04
N VAL A 49 -6.24 7.14 9.99
CA VAL A 49 -5.68 7.36 11.35
C VAL A 49 -5.61 6.04 12.13
N GLU A 50 -6.67 5.23 12.11
CA GLU A 50 -6.69 3.94 12.84
C GLU A 50 -5.71 2.92 12.29
N LEU A 51 -5.41 3.00 10.99
CA LEU A 51 -4.49 2.10 10.30
C LEU A 51 -3.02 2.47 10.47
N ALA A 52 -2.72 3.69 10.91
CA ALA A 52 -1.38 4.13 11.26
C ALA A 52 -0.91 3.48 12.56
N LYS A 53 0.35 3.02 12.57
CA LYS A 53 1.02 2.35 13.68
C LYS A 53 2.45 2.85 13.77
N GLU A 54 2.73 3.54 14.86
CA GLU A 54 4.06 4.08 15.14
C GLU A 54 4.99 2.97 15.58
N SER A 55 6.24 3.00 15.10
CA SER A 55 7.29 2.11 15.57
C SER A 55 8.00 2.69 16.81
N ASN A 56 8.77 1.84 17.49
CA ASN A 56 9.73 2.31 18.48
C ASN A 56 10.80 3.19 17.82
N ASP A 57 11.39 4.09 18.62
CA ASP A 57 12.55 4.91 18.20
C ASP A 57 13.79 4.04 18.01
N ASP A 58 13.99 3.03 18.87
CA ASP A 58 14.94 1.94 18.67
C ASP A 58 14.22 0.79 17.95
N TYR A 59 14.55 0.60 16.67
CA TYR A 59 13.94 -0.44 15.85
C TYR A 59 14.21 -1.87 16.35
N ASN A 60 15.21 -2.09 17.20
CA ASN A 60 15.45 -3.42 17.81
C ASN A 60 14.35 -3.82 18.82
N LEU A 61 13.54 -2.87 19.28
CA LEU A 61 12.41 -3.12 20.17
C LEU A 61 11.10 -3.43 19.43
N ASN A 62 11.10 -3.34 18.10
CA ASN A 62 9.92 -3.66 17.31
C ASN A 62 9.68 -5.17 17.25
N GLU A 63 8.43 -5.58 17.48
CA GLU A 63 7.98 -6.98 17.33
C GLU A 63 7.12 -7.20 16.07
N TYR A 64 6.89 -6.14 15.28
CA TYR A 64 6.13 -6.12 14.04
C TYR A 64 6.48 -4.83 13.27
N GLY A 65 5.89 -4.60 12.09
CA GLY A 65 6.19 -3.43 11.28
C GLY A 65 7.64 -3.47 10.79
N LEU A 66 8.45 -2.47 11.10
CA LEU A 66 9.88 -2.47 10.74
C LEU A 66 10.71 -3.24 11.77
N ILE A 67 11.32 -4.37 11.40
CA ILE A 67 12.15 -5.18 12.32
C ILE A 67 13.61 -5.21 11.89
N THR A 68 14.51 -5.55 12.80
CA THR A 68 15.96 -5.61 12.54
C THR A 68 16.46 -7.06 12.39
N PRO A 69 17.70 -7.25 11.88
CA PRO A 69 18.36 -8.56 11.89
C PRO A 69 18.38 -9.23 13.27
N GLN A 70 18.53 -8.45 14.34
CA GLN A 70 18.48 -8.96 15.71
C GLN A 70 17.13 -9.59 16.05
N THR A 71 16.04 -8.89 15.76
CA THR A 71 14.67 -9.38 15.98
C THR A 71 14.40 -10.64 15.15
N LEU A 72 14.72 -10.62 13.85
CA LEU A 72 14.49 -11.77 12.99
C LEU A 72 15.33 -12.98 13.40
N GLY A 73 16.60 -12.75 13.76
CA GLY A 73 17.50 -13.79 14.25
C GLY A 73 16.96 -14.46 15.52
N LYS A 74 16.44 -13.69 16.47
CA LYS A 74 15.77 -14.20 17.68
C LYS A 74 14.63 -15.16 17.31
N TRP A 75 13.77 -14.77 16.36
CA TRP A 75 12.61 -15.57 15.95
C TRP A 75 12.97 -16.83 15.17
N VAL A 76 13.86 -16.72 14.18
CA VAL A 76 14.25 -17.87 13.35
C VAL A 76 14.96 -18.93 14.19
N ASN A 77 15.80 -18.52 15.14
CA ASN A 77 16.56 -19.46 15.97
C ASN A 77 15.75 -20.10 17.11
N ASN A 78 14.67 -19.46 17.60
CA ASN A 78 13.84 -20.02 18.67
C ASN A 78 12.40 -19.48 18.64
N TRP A 79 11.63 -19.83 17.62
CA TRP A 79 10.25 -19.32 17.48
C TRP A 79 9.36 -19.64 18.70
N ALA A 80 9.42 -20.88 19.21
CA ALA A 80 8.61 -21.31 20.35
C ALA A 80 8.81 -20.45 21.61
N GLY A 81 10.03 -19.98 21.88
CA GLY A 81 10.34 -19.14 23.04
C GLY A 81 10.35 -17.63 22.76
N THR A 82 10.20 -17.19 21.51
CA THR A 82 10.42 -15.79 21.13
C THR A 82 9.32 -15.17 20.27
N LYS A 83 8.29 -15.96 19.95
CA LYS A 83 7.05 -15.53 19.30
C LYS A 83 6.46 -14.28 19.98
N PRO A 84 6.15 -13.20 19.23
CA PRO A 84 5.49 -12.03 19.77
C PRO A 84 4.15 -12.34 20.41
N SER A 85 3.78 -11.57 21.43
CA SER A 85 2.50 -11.72 22.11
C SER A 85 1.32 -11.54 21.13
N GLY A 86 0.33 -12.42 21.22
CA GLY A 86 -0.86 -12.38 20.37
C GLY A 86 -0.69 -12.97 18.96
N ILE A 87 0.49 -13.51 18.63
CA ILE A 87 0.71 -14.39 17.49
C ILE A 87 0.57 -15.84 17.97
N ASN A 88 -0.24 -16.65 17.28
CA ASN A 88 -0.53 -18.03 17.70
C ASN A 88 0.00 -19.06 16.70
N GLY A 89 0.27 -18.65 15.47
CA GLY A 89 0.66 -19.50 14.36
C GLY A 89 2.17 -19.59 14.16
N LYS A 90 2.56 -19.83 12.91
CA LYS A 90 3.95 -19.96 12.46
C LYS A 90 4.54 -18.61 12.06
N LEU A 91 5.86 -18.56 11.98
CA LEU A 91 6.60 -17.52 11.29
C LEU A 91 6.72 -17.89 9.81
N VAL A 92 6.13 -17.05 8.94
CA VAL A 92 6.25 -17.17 7.48
C VAL A 92 7.15 -16.06 6.97
N ILE A 93 8.30 -16.41 6.41
CA ILE A 93 9.20 -15.47 5.77
C ILE A 93 8.94 -15.52 4.26
N LEU A 94 8.44 -14.43 3.71
CA LEU A 94 8.33 -14.22 2.27
C LEU A 94 9.55 -13.43 1.80
N GLN A 95 10.48 -14.13 1.17
CA GLN A 95 11.72 -13.56 0.66
C GLN A 95 11.55 -13.19 -0.82
N ASN A 96 11.79 -11.92 -1.16
CA ASN A 96 11.72 -11.41 -2.53
C ASN A 96 13.02 -11.72 -3.29
N GLY A 97 13.04 -12.87 -3.95
CA GLY A 97 14.15 -13.41 -4.73
C GLY A 97 15.23 -14.11 -3.89
N ALA A 98 16.28 -14.55 -4.57
CA ALA A 98 17.49 -15.07 -3.94
C ALA A 98 18.49 -13.94 -3.66
N SER A 99 19.21 -14.06 -2.55
CA SER A 99 20.42 -13.28 -2.35
C SER A 99 21.53 -13.75 -3.29
N ALA A 100 22.26 -12.79 -3.86
CA ALA A 100 23.42 -13.07 -4.71
C ALA A 100 24.65 -13.54 -3.93
N THR A 101 24.59 -13.52 -2.59
CA THR A 101 25.68 -14.02 -1.75
C THR A 101 25.67 -15.54 -1.73
N VAL A 102 26.70 -16.15 -2.33
CA VAL A 102 26.86 -17.62 -2.44
C VAL A 102 26.84 -18.29 -1.07
N GLY A 103 26.02 -19.33 -0.93
CA GLY A 103 25.79 -20.07 0.32
C GLY A 103 24.89 -19.33 1.31
N LYS A 104 24.38 -18.15 0.95
CA LYS A 104 23.48 -17.30 1.74
C LYS A 104 22.31 -16.81 0.90
N GLU A 105 21.84 -17.64 -0.03
CA GLU A 105 20.78 -17.31 -0.99
C GLU A 105 19.43 -17.09 -0.30
N TYR A 106 19.09 -17.93 0.67
CA TYR A 106 17.84 -17.87 1.42
C TYR A 106 18.06 -18.05 2.92
N ILE A 107 17.25 -17.35 3.71
CA ILE A 107 17.09 -17.66 5.13
C ILE A 107 16.61 -19.13 5.26
N ALA A 108 17.19 -19.87 6.19
CA ALA A 108 16.77 -21.24 6.47
C ALA A 108 15.67 -21.25 7.54
N GLY A 109 14.48 -21.73 7.16
CA GLY A 109 13.46 -22.15 8.11
C GLY A 109 13.72 -23.54 8.65
N ASN A 110 12.93 -23.97 9.63
CA ASN A 110 12.94 -25.34 10.13
C ASN A 110 11.90 -26.24 9.44
N GLY A 111 11.09 -25.69 8.52
CA GLY A 111 10.09 -26.41 7.74
C GLY A 111 8.79 -26.73 8.49
N ASN A 112 8.71 -26.40 9.78
CA ASN A 112 7.56 -26.67 10.64
C ASN A 112 6.84 -25.37 11.02
N ASP A 113 7.37 -24.64 11.99
CA ASP A 113 6.81 -23.41 12.54
C ASP A 113 7.61 -22.15 12.17
N VAL A 114 8.76 -22.32 11.51
CA VAL A 114 9.47 -21.28 10.77
C VAL A 114 9.63 -21.76 9.33
N VAL A 115 8.92 -21.13 8.41
CA VAL A 115 8.94 -21.47 6.98
C VAL A 115 9.37 -20.27 6.14
N VAL A 116 10.15 -20.53 5.10
CA VAL A 116 10.70 -19.52 4.20
C VAL A 116 10.30 -19.86 2.78
N TYR A 117 9.61 -18.94 2.11
CA TYR A 117 9.21 -19.07 0.71
C TYR A 117 9.79 -17.92 -0.12
N SER A 118 10.14 -18.23 -1.37
CA SER A 118 10.54 -17.23 -2.34
C SER A 118 9.32 -16.72 -3.12
N PHE A 119 9.27 -15.42 -3.34
CA PHE A 119 8.46 -14.78 -4.37
C PHE A 119 9.36 -13.84 -5.16
N THR A 120 8.97 -13.45 -6.37
CA THR A 120 9.80 -12.56 -7.21
C THR A 120 8.98 -11.39 -7.68
N PHE A 121 9.16 -10.23 -7.08
CA PHE A 121 8.51 -9.03 -7.56
C PHE A 121 9.07 -8.65 -8.94
N SER A 122 8.32 -8.92 -10.00
CA SER A 122 8.65 -8.44 -11.34
C SER A 122 8.51 -6.92 -11.38
N ASP A 123 9.45 -6.22 -12.01
CA ASP A 123 9.36 -4.80 -12.32
C ASP A 123 8.90 -4.56 -13.77
N GLY A 124 8.64 -3.29 -14.12
CA GLY A 124 8.26 -2.87 -15.46
C GLY A 124 6.97 -3.50 -15.99
N ALA A 125 6.90 -3.73 -17.31
CA ALA A 125 5.79 -4.40 -18.00
C ALA A 125 5.37 -5.74 -17.37
N ASN A 126 6.34 -6.48 -16.82
CA ASN A 126 6.12 -7.80 -16.21
C ASN A 126 5.47 -7.71 -14.82
N ALA A 127 5.54 -6.55 -14.15
CA ALA A 127 4.76 -6.25 -12.95
C ALA A 127 3.26 -6.09 -13.26
N LEU A 128 2.93 -5.68 -14.49
CA LEU A 128 1.59 -5.21 -14.88
C LEU A 128 0.58 -6.33 -15.12
N ASP A 129 1.06 -7.56 -15.34
CA ASP A 129 0.21 -8.76 -15.50
C ASP A 129 0.54 -9.85 -14.45
N GLY A 130 0.89 -9.42 -13.24
CA GLY A 130 0.81 -10.29 -12.06
C GLY A 130 2.03 -11.15 -11.76
N GLY A 131 3.24 -10.63 -12.00
CA GLY A 131 4.51 -11.34 -11.84
C GLY A 131 4.77 -12.03 -10.49
N ASP A 132 4.09 -11.65 -9.40
CA ASP A 132 4.17 -12.36 -8.11
C ASP A 132 2.89 -12.40 -7.27
N GLY A 133 1.79 -11.85 -7.78
CA GLY A 133 0.49 -11.95 -7.14
C GLY A 133 0.00 -10.69 -6.41
N PHE A 134 0.87 -9.74 -6.04
CA PHE A 134 0.48 -8.63 -5.15
C PHE A 134 -0.05 -7.39 -5.88
N SER A 135 0.20 -7.30 -7.19
CA SER A 135 -0.40 -6.30 -8.10
C SER A 135 -1.17 -6.98 -9.25
N GLN A 136 -2.06 -6.22 -9.88
CA GLN A 136 -2.92 -6.64 -10.96
C GLN A 136 -3.39 -5.44 -11.78
N LYS A 137 -3.45 -5.58 -13.11
CA LYS A 137 -4.18 -4.65 -13.96
C LYS A 137 -5.68 -4.74 -13.68
N ARG A 138 -6.32 -3.64 -13.27
CA ARG A 138 -7.74 -3.59 -12.90
C ARG A 138 -8.42 -2.35 -13.46
N ASN A 139 -9.70 -2.46 -13.77
CA ASN A 139 -10.50 -1.36 -14.32
C ASN A 139 -11.21 -0.59 -13.20
N SER A 140 -10.94 0.71 -13.07
CA SER A 140 -11.53 1.58 -12.04
C SER A 140 -12.98 1.99 -12.32
N GLY A 141 -13.53 1.59 -13.47
CA GLY A 141 -14.79 2.11 -14.03
C GLY A 141 -14.54 3.29 -14.99
N LEU A 142 -13.44 4.02 -14.79
CA LEU A 142 -12.94 5.03 -15.71
C LEU A 142 -12.01 4.38 -16.75
N SER A 143 -11.00 3.65 -16.33
CA SER A 143 -10.08 2.96 -17.25
C SER A 143 -9.35 1.82 -16.57
N ASP A 144 -8.64 1.01 -17.35
CA ASP A 144 -7.68 0.08 -16.80
C ASP A 144 -6.48 0.82 -16.22
N THR A 145 -6.01 0.34 -15.09
CA THR A 145 -4.78 0.78 -14.45
C THR A 145 -3.87 -0.41 -14.23
N VAL A 146 -2.63 -0.29 -14.69
CA VAL A 146 -1.76 -1.44 -14.98
C VAL A 146 -1.13 -2.11 -13.75
N SER A 147 -0.98 -1.41 -12.61
CA SER A 147 -0.36 -1.96 -11.40
C SER A 147 -1.15 -1.58 -10.14
N ILE A 148 -2.41 -2.01 -10.08
CA ILE A 148 -3.28 -1.82 -8.89
C ILE A 148 -3.11 -2.98 -7.92
N ILE A 149 -3.45 -2.78 -6.65
CA ILE A 149 -3.54 -3.82 -5.65
C ILE A 149 -4.35 -5.02 -6.16
N ALA A 150 -3.80 -6.23 -5.98
CA ALA A 150 -4.46 -7.46 -6.39
C ALA A 150 -5.82 -7.65 -5.72
N ASN A 151 -6.78 -8.22 -6.47
CA ASN A 151 -8.11 -8.50 -5.96
C ASN A 151 -8.11 -9.62 -4.91
N GLY A 152 -9.23 -9.73 -4.19
CA GLY A 152 -9.37 -10.67 -3.08
C GLY A 152 -9.11 -12.14 -3.45
N PRO A 153 -9.71 -12.68 -4.53
CA PRO A 153 -9.41 -14.05 -4.99
C PRO A 153 -7.93 -14.31 -5.25
N LYS A 154 -7.21 -13.33 -5.81
CA LYS A 154 -5.77 -13.46 -6.08
C LYS A 154 -4.96 -13.47 -4.78
N VAL A 155 -5.34 -12.65 -3.79
CA VAL A 155 -4.70 -12.68 -2.47
C VAL A 155 -5.00 -13.98 -1.73
N ASP A 156 -6.24 -14.49 -1.79
CA ASP A 156 -6.59 -15.81 -1.25
C ASP A 156 -5.74 -16.93 -1.88
N ALA A 157 -5.50 -16.87 -3.19
CA ALA A 157 -4.61 -17.82 -3.86
C ALA A 157 -3.18 -17.77 -3.32
N ILE A 158 -2.65 -16.58 -2.98
CA ILE A 158 -1.33 -16.41 -2.35
C ILE A 158 -1.33 -17.03 -0.95
N LEU A 159 -2.35 -16.73 -0.13
CA LEU A 159 -2.48 -17.29 1.22
C LEU A 159 -2.48 -18.82 1.16
N ASN A 160 -3.21 -19.39 0.22
CA ASN A 160 -3.31 -20.84 0.07
C ASN A 160 -2.06 -21.48 -0.53
N ARG A 161 -1.40 -20.83 -1.50
CA ARG A 161 -0.11 -21.26 -2.06
C ARG A 161 0.92 -21.45 -0.95
N PHE A 162 1.10 -20.44 -0.10
CA PHE A 162 2.09 -20.43 0.98
C PHE A 162 1.55 -20.97 2.32
N GLY A 163 0.27 -21.31 2.37
CA GLY A 163 -0.41 -21.80 3.57
C GLY A 163 -0.40 -20.81 4.73
N ILE A 164 -0.56 -19.52 4.47
CA ILE A 164 -0.55 -18.44 5.47
C ILE A 164 -1.93 -18.33 6.11
N ASP A 165 -2.01 -18.52 7.43
CA ASP A 165 -3.19 -18.18 8.22
C ASP A 165 -3.20 -16.66 8.48
N PRO A 166 -4.14 -15.90 7.90
CA PRO A 166 -4.14 -14.44 8.01
C PRO A 166 -4.43 -13.92 9.41
N VAL A 167 -4.98 -14.76 10.31
CA VAL A 167 -5.32 -14.39 11.69
C VAL A 167 -4.18 -14.74 12.64
N ASN A 168 -3.56 -15.90 12.45
CA ASN A 168 -2.67 -16.48 13.45
C ASN A 168 -1.18 -16.34 13.14
N ASP A 169 -0.78 -16.29 11.87
CA ASP A 169 0.63 -16.31 11.47
C ASP A 169 1.25 -14.92 11.52
N LEU A 170 2.57 -14.87 11.75
CA LEU A 170 3.38 -13.67 11.53
C LEU A 170 4.07 -13.80 10.18
N VAL A 171 3.83 -12.83 9.29
CA VAL A 171 4.48 -12.77 7.97
C VAL A 171 5.59 -11.73 7.98
N VAL A 172 6.83 -12.15 7.68
CA VAL A 172 7.97 -11.26 7.50
C VAL A 172 8.31 -11.16 6.02
N PHE A 173 8.30 -9.95 5.49
CA PHE A 173 8.77 -9.66 4.14
C PHE A 173 10.26 -9.32 4.16
N VAL A 174 11.04 -9.96 3.27
CA VAL A 174 12.50 -9.81 3.19
C VAL A 174 12.92 -9.46 1.77
N SER A 175 13.67 -8.37 1.59
CA SER A 175 14.26 -8.02 0.30
C SER A 175 15.60 -8.74 0.11
N ALA A 176 15.75 -9.53 -0.95
CA ALA A 176 16.96 -10.35 -1.13
C ALA A 176 17.95 -9.86 -2.19
N ALA A 177 17.65 -8.83 -2.99
CA ALA A 177 18.62 -8.32 -3.94
C ALA A 177 19.52 -7.21 -3.38
N ASN A 178 20.68 -7.02 -4.01
CA ASN A 178 21.56 -5.90 -3.72
C ASN A 178 21.09 -4.61 -4.43
N ALA A 179 19.85 -4.21 -4.19
CA ALA A 179 19.27 -3.01 -4.80
C ALA A 179 18.19 -2.40 -3.91
N ALA A 180 18.25 -1.08 -3.69
CA ALA A 180 17.22 -0.33 -2.96
C ALA A 180 15.83 -0.46 -3.62
N SER A 181 15.75 -0.69 -4.93
CA SER A 181 14.50 -0.93 -5.64
C SER A 181 13.76 -2.19 -5.18
N HIS A 182 14.46 -3.20 -4.65
CA HIS A 182 13.79 -4.38 -4.09
C HIS A 182 13.02 -4.08 -2.81
N VAL A 183 13.38 -3.03 -2.06
CA VAL A 183 12.59 -2.58 -0.91
C VAL A 183 11.18 -2.17 -1.36
N GLN A 184 11.07 -1.49 -2.50
CA GLN A 184 9.79 -1.04 -3.07
C GLN A 184 8.84 -2.22 -3.36
N GLY A 185 9.29 -3.19 -4.17
CA GLY A 185 8.49 -4.35 -4.55
C GLY A 185 8.16 -5.24 -3.35
N THR A 186 9.10 -5.37 -2.41
CA THR A 186 8.85 -6.16 -1.19
C THR A 186 7.78 -5.52 -0.30
N LEU A 187 7.83 -4.19 -0.12
CA LEU A 187 6.83 -3.45 0.64
C LEU A 187 5.45 -3.44 -0.02
N ARG A 188 5.37 -3.66 -1.33
CA ARG A 188 4.08 -3.86 -2.00
C ARG A 188 3.32 -5.05 -1.41
N GLY A 189 4.00 -6.16 -1.12
CA GLY A 189 3.38 -7.31 -0.45
C GLY A 189 2.87 -6.97 0.95
N PHE A 190 3.64 -6.20 1.73
CA PHE A 190 3.23 -5.70 3.03
C PHE A 190 1.96 -4.83 2.92
N TYR A 191 1.95 -3.88 1.99
CA TYR A 191 0.79 -3.04 1.70
C TYR A 191 -0.42 -3.87 1.28
N SER A 192 -0.25 -4.89 0.44
CA SER A 192 -1.33 -5.76 0.01
C SER A 192 -2.02 -6.46 1.17
N PHE A 193 -1.26 -7.02 2.09
CA PHE A 193 -1.83 -7.68 3.27
C PHE A 193 -2.50 -6.68 4.20
N ARG A 194 -1.94 -5.47 4.40
CA ARG A 194 -2.60 -4.40 5.15
C ARG A 194 -3.91 -3.95 4.52
N TYR A 195 -3.97 -3.79 3.19
CA TYR A 195 -5.18 -3.44 2.44
C TYR A 195 -6.30 -4.48 2.63
N TRP A 196 -5.95 -5.76 2.60
CA TRP A 196 -6.94 -6.83 2.75
C TRP A 196 -7.35 -7.15 4.20
N GLY A 197 -6.67 -6.53 5.17
CA GLY A 197 -7.11 -6.49 6.55
C GLY A 197 -6.20 -7.17 7.57
N PHE A 198 -5.01 -7.63 7.18
CA PHE A 198 -4.07 -8.20 8.15
C PHE A 198 -3.82 -7.17 9.24
N ASP A 199 -3.88 -7.61 10.50
CA ASP A 199 -3.47 -6.76 11.60
C ASP A 199 -1.98 -6.41 11.43
N HIS A 200 -1.62 -5.18 11.79
CA HIS A 200 -0.24 -4.71 11.70
C HIS A 200 0.69 -5.59 12.55
N LYS A 201 0.22 -6.14 13.68
CA LYS A 201 1.00 -7.06 14.52
C LYS A 201 1.38 -8.36 13.82
N ASN A 202 0.62 -8.77 12.80
CA ASN A 202 0.84 -10.01 12.04
C ASN A 202 1.79 -9.81 10.85
N LEU A 203 2.31 -8.60 10.65
CA LEU A 203 3.16 -8.27 9.52
C LEU A 203 4.45 -7.59 9.97
N ALA A 204 5.55 -7.97 9.35
CA ALA A 204 6.82 -7.31 9.52
C ALA A 204 7.59 -7.20 8.19
N PHE A 205 8.54 -6.27 8.15
CA PHE A 205 9.46 -6.04 7.06
C PHE A 205 10.88 -5.97 7.65
N LEU A 206 11.80 -6.78 7.13
CA LEU A 206 13.19 -6.77 7.57
C LEU A 206 13.89 -5.50 7.04
N ASN A 207 14.41 -4.68 7.96
CA ASN A 207 15.05 -3.42 7.63
C ASN A 207 16.38 -3.62 6.91
N GLY A 208 16.41 -3.38 5.59
CA GLY A 208 17.58 -3.54 4.72
C GLY A 208 17.42 -4.66 3.71
N THR A 209 18.44 -4.87 2.86
CA THR A 209 18.46 -6.00 1.93
C THR A 209 19.42 -7.08 2.34
N LEU A 210 19.04 -8.35 2.15
CA LEU A 210 19.75 -9.51 2.68
C LEU A 210 21.26 -9.52 2.34
N PRO A 211 21.71 -9.22 1.11
CA PRO A 211 23.15 -9.18 0.80
C PRO A 211 23.91 -8.11 1.58
N ARG A 212 23.27 -6.98 1.91
CA ARG A 212 23.86 -5.90 2.72
C ARG A 212 23.93 -6.31 4.18
N LEU A 213 22.82 -6.83 4.71
CA LEU A 213 22.70 -7.31 6.09
C LEU A 213 23.69 -8.43 6.42
N VAL A 214 23.92 -9.35 5.47
CA VAL A 214 24.94 -10.38 5.64
C VAL A 214 26.34 -9.80 5.86
N ASN A 215 26.67 -8.67 5.24
CA ASN A 215 27.98 -8.03 5.39
C ASN A 215 28.06 -7.24 6.70
N THR A 216 26.98 -6.56 7.08
CA THR A 216 26.98 -5.65 8.24
C THR A 216 26.62 -6.33 9.56
N ASP A 217 25.75 -7.33 9.55
CA ASP A 217 25.19 -7.98 10.74
C ASP A 217 25.60 -9.46 10.84
N GLY A 218 26.33 -9.98 9.83
CA GLY A 218 26.86 -11.32 9.82
C GLY A 218 25.78 -12.40 9.68
N ASN A 219 25.97 -13.52 10.39
CA ASN A 219 25.06 -14.68 10.35
C ASN A 219 23.98 -14.59 11.43
N PHE A 220 23.16 -13.55 11.39
CA PHE A 220 22.05 -13.37 12.34
C PHE A 220 20.97 -14.48 12.21
N VAL A 221 20.93 -15.17 11.07
CA VAL A 221 20.09 -16.34 10.78
C VAL A 221 20.90 -17.43 10.10
N PRO A 222 20.46 -18.71 10.18
CA PRO A 222 20.97 -19.77 9.31
C PRO A 222 20.54 -19.52 7.85
N PHE A 223 21.34 -20.02 6.91
CA PHE A 223 21.10 -19.90 5.47
C PHE A 223 21.14 -21.25 4.75
N ARG A 224 20.51 -21.32 3.57
CA ARG A 224 20.55 -22.45 2.65
C ARG A 224 20.35 -22.00 1.19
N SER A 225 20.58 -22.91 0.25
CA SER A 225 20.49 -22.64 -1.20
C SER A 225 19.07 -22.69 -1.78
N THR A 226 18.09 -23.22 -1.05
CA THR A 226 16.70 -23.37 -1.50
C THR A 226 15.69 -22.86 -0.46
N THR A 227 14.44 -22.71 -0.85
CA THR A 227 13.33 -22.39 0.06
C THR A 227 12.52 -23.64 0.43
N ASP A 228 11.62 -23.51 1.40
CA ASP A 228 10.65 -24.56 1.69
C ASP A 228 9.68 -24.70 0.50
N ILE A 229 9.14 -25.91 0.33
CA ILE A 229 8.16 -26.17 -0.72
C ILE A 229 6.81 -25.61 -0.27
N PRO A 230 6.18 -24.69 -1.03
CA PRO A 230 4.86 -24.18 -0.68
C PRO A 230 3.83 -25.31 -0.60
N PRO A 231 2.95 -25.32 0.42
CA PRO A 231 2.01 -26.43 0.63
C PRO A 231 0.89 -26.49 -0.40
N ASN A 232 0.62 -25.40 -1.15
CA ASN A 232 -0.41 -25.33 -2.19
C ASN A 232 -1.78 -25.83 -1.70
N LEU A 233 -2.25 -25.25 -0.60
CA LEU A 233 -3.54 -25.58 -0.02
C LEU A 233 -4.67 -25.19 -0.97
N ASN A 234 -5.83 -25.83 -0.83
CA ASN A 234 -7.00 -25.52 -1.66
C ASN A 234 -8.06 -24.80 -0.81
N ASN A 235 -8.26 -23.51 -1.05
CA ASN A 235 -9.32 -22.67 -0.46
C ASN A 235 -9.46 -22.78 1.07
N ARG A 236 -8.35 -22.96 1.80
CA ARG A 236 -8.32 -23.03 3.27
C ARG A 236 -8.35 -21.65 3.92
N TYR A 237 -7.58 -20.71 3.37
CA TYR A 237 -7.43 -19.37 3.94
C TYR A 237 -8.07 -18.33 3.03
N SER A 238 -8.68 -17.32 3.65
CA SER A 238 -9.31 -16.22 2.94
C SER A 238 -9.20 -14.92 3.72
N VAL A 239 -8.95 -13.82 3.02
CA VAL A 239 -8.97 -12.47 3.60
C VAL A 239 -10.35 -12.08 4.14
N LYS A 240 -11.41 -12.79 3.76
CA LYS A 240 -12.76 -12.60 4.31
C LYS A 240 -12.84 -12.87 5.82
N SER A 241 -11.95 -13.72 6.36
CA SER A 241 -11.93 -14.05 7.79
C SER A 241 -11.55 -12.88 8.70
N LEU A 242 -10.88 -11.86 8.15
CA LEU A 242 -10.34 -10.73 8.92
C LEU A 242 -11.40 -9.71 9.37
N ARG A 243 -12.61 -9.73 8.77
CA ARG A 243 -13.77 -8.88 9.15
C ARG A 243 -13.49 -7.38 9.35
N VAL A 244 -12.50 -6.83 8.65
CA VAL A 244 -12.21 -5.39 8.59
C VAL A 244 -12.18 -4.89 7.14
N ASP A 245 -12.53 -3.63 6.94
CA ASP A 245 -12.43 -2.90 5.69
C ASP A 245 -11.33 -1.83 5.82
N ASN A 246 -10.22 -2.05 5.12
CA ASN A 246 -9.08 -1.14 5.04
C ASN A 246 -8.94 -0.53 3.65
N THR A 247 -10.01 -0.53 2.84
CA THR A 247 -9.96 -0.03 1.46
C THR A 247 -9.60 1.44 1.38
N ILE A 248 -9.72 2.20 2.48
CA ILE A 248 -9.20 3.57 2.60
C ILE A 248 -7.70 3.69 2.32
N LEU A 249 -6.93 2.60 2.39
CA LEU A 249 -5.51 2.61 2.02
C LEU A 249 -5.28 2.83 0.51
N MET A 250 -6.31 2.73 -0.32
CA MET A 250 -6.27 3.09 -1.74
C MET A 250 -7.34 4.13 -2.07
N LEU A 251 -6.93 5.25 -2.66
CA LEU A 251 -7.85 6.25 -3.18
C LEU A 251 -8.12 6.07 -4.68
N PRO A 252 -9.39 6.09 -5.10
CA PRO A 252 -9.75 6.26 -6.51
C PRO A 252 -9.44 7.70 -6.96
N VAL A 253 -9.16 7.89 -8.26
CA VAL A 253 -8.77 9.21 -8.79
C VAL A 253 -9.79 10.32 -8.49
N GLU A 254 -11.10 10.02 -8.45
CA GLU A 254 -12.10 11.03 -8.05
C GLU A 254 -11.89 11.60 -6.65
N ASP A 255 -11.41 10.81 -5.70
CA ASP A 255 -11.18 11.27 -4.33
C ASP A 255 -9.86 12.02 -4.21
N VAL A 256 -8.87 11.65 -5.02
CA VAL A 256 -7.65 12.45 -5.17
C VAL A 256 -7.99 13.82 -5.75
N ILE A 257 -8.82 13.89 -6.80
CA ILE A 257 -9.28 15.16 -7.38
C ILE A 257 -10.01 16.03 -6.34
N LYS A 258 -10.89 15.44 -5.53
CA LYS A 258 -11.57 16.16 -4.42
C LYS A 258 -10.56 16.70 -3.41
N ALA A 259 -9.60 15.87 -2.99
CA ALA A 259 -8.58 16.25 -2.02
C ALA A 259 -7.64 17.36 -2.55
N VAL A 260 -7.32 17.36 -3.84
CA VAL A 260 -6.47 18.38 -4.49
C VAL A 260 -7.19 19.72 -4.62
N LYS A 261 -8.50 19.72 -4.87
CA LYS A 261 -9.28 20.96 -5.01
C LYS A 261 -9.38 21.77 -3.72
N ASP A 262 -9.45 21.10 -2.57
CA ASP A 262 -9.50 21.75 -1.26
C ASP A 262 -8.67 20.95 -0.22
N PRO A 263 -7.33 21.05 -0.27
CA PRO A 263 -6.44 20.19 0.52
C PRO A 263 -6.46 20.48 2.02
N ASN A 264 -7.14 21.55 2.46
CA ASN A 264 -7.29 21.92 3.86
C ASN A 264 -8.71 21.72 4.41
N ASN A 265 -9.68 21.34 3.57
CA ASN A 265 -11.06 21.00 3.97
C ASN A 265 -11.55 19.74 3.24
N VAL A 266 -10.73 18.69 3.26
CA VAL A 266 -11.01 17.42 2.58
C VAL A 266 -12.22 16.73 3.19
N ASN A 267 -13.23 16.48 2.37
CA ASN A 267 -14.42 15.71 2.73
C ASN A 267 -14.44 14.35 2.00
N VAL A 268 -13.48 13.49 2.35
CA VAL A 268 -13.39 12.10 1.88
C VAL A 268 -13.42 11.19 3.11
N ALA A 269 -14.38 10.28 3.15
CA ALA A 269 -14.59 9.40 4.29
C ALA A 269 -13.32 8.60 4.61
N GLY A 270 -12.90 8.62 5.88
CA GLY A 270 -11.71 7.91 6.37
C GLY A 270 -10.38 8.69 6.25
N LEU A 271 -10.36 9.84 5.56
CA LEU A 271 -9.23 10.78 5.62
C LEU A 271 -9.45 11.81 6.75
N THR A 272 -8.37 12.49 7.13
CA THR A 272 -8.47 13.71 7.95
C THR A 272 -8.91 14.90 7.11
N SER A 273 -9.22 16.04 7.75
CA SER A 273 -9.71 17.24 7.05
C SER A 273 -8.65 17.93 6.19
N SER A 274 -7.39 17.50 6.25
CA SER A 274 -6.32 18.08 5.44
C SER A 274 -5.35 17.02 4.94
N VAL A 275 -4.74 17.25 3.79
CA VAL A 275 -3.87 16.27 3.14
C VAL A 275 -2.48 16.82 2.84
N PHE A 276 -1.52 15.90 2.87
CA PHE A 276 -0.18 16.12 2.36
C PHE A 276 0.01 15.24 1.12
N ILE A 277 0.22 15.82 -0.06
CA ILE A 277 0.42 15.03 -1.28
C ILE A 277 1.91 14.76 -1.46
N SER A 278 2.30 13.50 -1.30
CA SER A 278 3.68 13.02 -1.29
C SER A 278 4.02 12.36 -2.63
N ASP A 279 4.82 13.03 -3.46
CA ASP A 279 5.26 12.50 -4.75
C ASP A 279 6.68 11.92 -4.63
N ALA A 280 6.79 10.60 -4.74
CA ALA A 280 8.04 9.87 -4.65
C ALA A 280 8.81 9.75 -5.98
N ARG A 281 8.37 10.47 -7.02
CA ARG A 281 9.17 10.68 -8.24
C ARG A 281 10.33 11.65 -7.95
N SER A 282 11.32 11.65 -8.84
CA SER A 282 12.52 12.47 -8.66
C SER A 282 12.32 13.85 -9.31
N SER A 283 12.71 14.91 -8.60
CA SER A 283 12.94 16.27 -9.13
C SER A 283 14.35 16.48 -9.67
N SER A 284 15.16 15.43 -9.73
CA SER A 284 16.56 15.46 -10.15
C SER A 284 16.92 14.25 -11.02
N GLY A 285 18.12 14.28 -11.61
CA GLY A 285 18.58 13.25 -12.53
C GLY A 285 18.00 13.39 -13.93
N SER A 286 18.21 12.36 -14.75
CA SER A 286 17.89 12.39 -16.19
C SER A 286 16.41 12.36 -16.51
N SER A 287 15.57 11.74 -15.66
CA SER A 287 14.12 11.73 -15.88
C SER A 287 13.47 13.03 -15.41
N ASN A 288 13.82 13.53 -14.22
CA ASN A 288 13.29 14.78 -13.65
C ASN A 288 11.74 14.89 -13.76
N GLU A 289 11.07 13.77 -13.50
CA GLU A 289 9.63 13.57 -13.71
C GLU A 289 8.77 14.58 -12.94
N TYR A 290 9.18 14.88 -11.69
CA TYR A 290 8.44 15.80 -10.82
C TYR A 290 8.39 17.24 -11.37
N ASN A 291 9.42 17.65 -12.11
CA ASN A 291 9.48 18.98 -12.74
C ASN A 291 8.91 18.98 -14.17
N GLY A 292 8.20 17.93 -14.57
CA GLY A 292 7.48 17.91 -15.84
C GLY A 292 8.37 18.00 -17.08
N VAL A 293 9.58 17.43 -17.02
CA VAL A 293 10.42 17.32 -18.22
C VAL A 293 9.71 16.43 -19.24
N ALA A 294 9.63 16.89 -20.49
CA ALA A 294 9.02 16.11 -21.57
C ALA A 294 9.70 14.74 -21.71
N ARG A 295 8.91 13.70 -22.02
CA ARG A 295 9.38 12.31 -22.18
C ARG A 295 10.04 11.73 -20.92
N SER A 296 9.57 12.13 -19.74
CA SER A 296 10.13 11.67 -18.47
C SER A 296 9.37 10.47 -17.89
N THR A 297 8.08 10.34 -18.18
CA THR A 297 7.24 9.27 -17.68
C THR A 297 6.86 8.31 -18.80
N THR A 298 7.66 7.26 -18.94
CA THR A 298 7.40 6.18 -19.89
C THR A 298 6.20 5.34 -19.46
N SER A 299 5.27 5.10 -20.39
CA SER A 299 4.32 4.00 -20.34
C SER A 299 5.09 2.70 -20.24
N GLU A 300 4.72 1.88 -19.26
CA GLU A 300 5.40 0.62 -18.93
C GLU A 300 5.15 -0.47 -19.99
N VAL A 301 4.31 -0.24 -21.01
CA VAL A 301 3.90 -1.26 -22.00
C VAL A 301 4.51 -1.04 -23.39
N SER A 302 4.65 0.21 -23.84
CA SER A 302 4.93 0.53 -25.25
C SER A 302 6.23 1.31 -25.48
N GLY A 303 6.95 1.67 -24.42
CA GLY A 303 8.12 2.57 -24.50
C GLY A 303 7.77 4.01 -24.93
N LYS A 304 6.48 4.33 -25.04
CA LYS A 304 5.92 5.68 -25.25
C LYS A 304 5.66 6.37 -23.91
N TYR A 305 5.04 7.55 -23.92
CA TYR A 305 4.87 8.37 -22.73
C TYR A 305 3.40 8.70 -22.43
N VAL A 306 3.14 9.20 -21.23
CA VAL A 306 1.84 9.79 -20.85
C VAL A 306 1.51 11.04 -21.69
N GLY A 307 0.26 11.50 -21.65
CA GLY A 307 -0.19 12.66 -22.42
C GLY A 307 0.47 13.98 -21.99
N PHE A 308 0.69 14.15 -20.68
CA PHE A 308 1.43 15.29 -20.14
C PHE A 308 2.27 14.93 -18.93
N GLU A 309 3.36 15.68 -18.76
CA GLU A 309 4.30 15.61 -17.64
C GLU A 309 4.03 16.77 -16.68
N GLY A 310 4.49 16.63 -15.44
CA GLY A 310 4.29 17.62 -14.39
C GLY A 310 4.10 16.97 -13.03
N ARG A 311 3.33 17.63 -12.17
CA ARG A 311 2.94 17.11 -10.86
C ARG A 311 1.51 17.51 -10.50
N ILE A 312 0.93 16.77 -9.56
CA ILE A 312 -0.35 17.16 -8.94
C ILE A 312 -0.14 18.48 -8.21
N LYS A 313 -1.11 19.40 -8.30
CA LYS A 313 -1.05 20.71 -7.65
C LYS A 313 -0.85 20.56 -6.15
N GLY A 314 0.10 21.31 -5.59
CA GLY A 314 0.45 21.23 -4.17
C GLY A 314 1.22 19.98 -3.75
N ALA A 315 1.48 19.02 -4.64
CA ALA A 315 2.34 17.88 -4.34
C ALA A 315 3.75 18.33 -3.94
N LYS A 316 4.36 17.59 -3.01
CA LYS A 316 5.71 17.84 -2.52
C LYS A 316 6.67 16.81 -3.08
N ASP A 317 7.89 17.27 -3.35
CA ASP A 317 9.01 16.46 -3.84
C ASP A 317 9.58 15.60 -2.69
N VAL A 318 9.20 14.33 -2.65
CA VAL A 318 9.51 13.38 -1.58
C VAL A 318 10.24 12.15 -2.16
N PRO A 319 11.43 12.31 -2.77
CA PRO A 319 12.11 11.21 -3.45
C PRO A 319 12.46 10.08 -2.46
N TRP A 320 11.94 8.89 -2.74
CA TRP A 320 12.00 7.74 -1.83
C TRP A 320 13.42 7.34 -1.38
N THR A 321 14.42 7.60 -2.21
CA THR A 321 15.84 7.30 -1.92
C THR A 321 16.37 8.09 -0.72
N GLY A 322 15.76 9.23 -0.40
CA GLY A 322 16.12 10.05 0.75
C GLY A 322 15.78 9.41 2.10
N LEU A 323 14.99 8.34 2.13
CA LEU A 323 14.52 7.67 3.35
C LEU A 323 15.37 6.46 3.73
N LEU A 324 16.22 5.99 2.81
CA LEU A 324 17.05 4.82 3.03
C LEU A 324 18.53 5.22 3.21
N ASP A 325 19.29 4.41 3.93
CA ASP A 325 20.74 4.50 4.05
C ASP A 325 21.46 3.69 2.95
N THR A 326 22.79 3.61 3.02
CA THR A 326 23.63 2.88 2.04
C THR A 326 23.44 1.36 2.07
N GLU A 327 22.90 0.83 3.17
CA GLU A 327 22.56 -0.58 3.35
C GLU A 327 21.10 -0.87 2.99
N HIS A 328 20.42 0.14 2.43
CA HIS A 328 19.01 0.13 2.07
C HIS A 328 18.08 -0.04 3.28
N ARG A 329 18.54 0.30 4.48
CA ARG A 329 17.70 0.38 5.68
C ARG A 329 16.97 1.71 5.72
N PHE A 330 15.78 1.75 6.30
CA PHE A 330 15.16 3.00 6.70
C PHE A 330 16.04 3.74 7.68
N LYS A 331 16.16 5.06 7.47
CA LYS A 331 16.81 5.99 8.40
C LYS A 331 16.12 6.00 9.76
N SER A 332 16.76 6.62 10.74
CA SER A 332 16.20 6.78 12.08
C SER A 332 14.85 7.51 12.02
N LYS A 333 13.97 7.21 12.97
CA LYS A 333 12.64 7.82 13.05
C LYS A 333 12.72 9.35 13.15
N ALA A 334 13.71 9.87 13.86
CA ALA A 334 13.99 11.31 13.95
C ALA A 334 14.38 11.92 12.59
N ASP A 335 15.27 11.27 11.84
CA ASP A 335 15.67 11.75 10.51
C ASP A 335 14.51 11.71 9.51
N LEU A 336 13.68 10.67 9.58
CA LEU A 336 12.48 10.57 8.74
C LEU A 336 11.48 11.68 9.04
N LYS A 337 11.23 11.98 10.32
CA LYS A 337 10.39 13.10 10.74
C LYS A 337 10.92 14.43 10.20
N ALA A 338 12.20 14.72 10.42
CA ALA A 338 12.84 15.95 9.94
C ALA A 338 12.79 16.05 8.41
N TYR A 339 12.95 14.93 7.70
CA TYR A 339 12.89 14.87 6.24
C TYR A 339 11.54 15.34 5.68
N TYR A 340 10.44 15.03 6.38
CA TYR A 340 9.09 15.41 5.97
C TYR A 340 8.68 16.81 6.42
N GLU A 341 9.04 17.21 7.64
CA GLU A 341 8.79 18.57 8.15
C GLU A 341 9.44 19.63 7.23
N LEU A 342 10.68 19.38 6.78
CA LEU A 342 11.38 20.25 5.83
C LEU A 342 10.64 20.39 4.49
N ARG A 343 9.82 19.39 4.12
CA ARG A 343 9.01 19.37 2.89
C ARG A 343 7.59 19.91 3.10
N GLY A 344 7.30 20.39 4.32
CA GLY A 344 6.05 21.04 4.66
C GLY A 344 4.95 20.10 5.15
N TYR A 345 5.27 18.85 5.52
CA TYR A 345 4.30 18.02 6.23
C TYR A 345 3.91 18.68 7.56
N GLN A 346 2.61 18.71 7.85
CA GLN A 346 2.07 19.19 9.13
C GLN A 346 1.44 18.03 9.91
N PRO A 347 1.65 17.95 11.23
CA PRO A 347 1.03 16.93 12.06
C PRO A 347 -0.48 16.87 11.88
N GLY A 348 -1.02 15.65 11.77
CA GLY A 348 -2.45 15.41 11.63
C GLY A 348 -2.96 15.40 10.18
N GLN A 349 -2.14 15.81 9.19
CA GLN A 349 -2.50 15.63 7.78
C GLN A 349 -2.49 14.15 7.41
N THR A 350 -3.41 13.75 6.52
CA THR A 350 -3.32 12.45 5.85
C THR A 350 -2.42 12.55 4.62
N ALA A 351 -1.38 11.74 4.57
CA ALA A 351 -0.50 11.69 3.41
C ALA A 351 -1.11 10.87 2.28
N ILE A 352 -1.23 11.45 1.08
CA ILE A 352 -1.57 10.75 -0.16
C ILE A 352 -0.25 10.43 -0.88
N GLN A 353 0.10 9.15 -0.91
CA GLN A 353 1.37 8.67 -1.45
C GLN A 353 1.22 8.30 -2.93
N LEU A 354 2.08 8.85 -3.78
CA LEU A 354 2.10 8.53 -5.21
C LEU A 354 3.51 8.50 -5.76
N CYS A 355 3.68 7.86 -6.92
CA CYS A 355 4.87 8.02 -7.74
C CYS A 355 4.50 7.91 -9.22
N ARG A 356 5.16 7.06 -10.00
CA ARG A 356 4.75 6.68 -11.36
C ARG A 356 3.69 5.58 -11.37
N THR A 357 3.95 4.46 -10.69
CA THR A 357 3.14 3.23 -10.68
C THR A 357 2.98 2.63 -9.27
N ASN A 358 3.03 3.49 -8.25
CA ASN A 358 2.92 3.13 -6.84
C ASN A 358 3.98 2.18 -6.24
N ASN A 359 5.08 1.88 -6.95
CA ASN A 359 6.19 1.10 -6.39
C ASN A 359 7.06 1.94 -5.44
N ARG A 360 7.61 3.06 -5.94
CA ARG A 360 8.47 3.95 -5.15
C ARG A 360 7.78 4.51 -3.89
N SER A 361 6.48 4.80 -4.01
CA SER A 361 5.67 5.30 -2.90
C SER A 361 5.44 4.27 -1.80
N GLN A 362 5.68 2.97 -2.04
CA GLN A 362 5.63 1.98 -0.95
C GLN A 362 6.64 2.31 0.15
N VAL A 363 7.80 2.87 -0.20
CA VAL A 363 8.83 3.26 0.77
C VAL A 363 8.38 4.48 1.57
N THR A 364 7.87 5.52 0.90
CA THR A 364 7.37 6.72 1.59
C THR A 364 6.16 6.37 2.45
N GLY A 365 5.17 5.67 1.90
CA GLY A 365 3.97 5.27 2.62
C GLY A 365 4.23 4.34 3.80
N PHE A 366 5.15 3.37 3.68
CA PHE A 366 5.56 2.54 4.82
C PHE A 366 6.19 3.38 5.93
N SER A 367 7.07 4.33 5.61
CA SER A 367 7.66 5.20 6.64
C SER A 367 6.62 6.10 7.34
N TYR A 368 5.58 6.56 6.64
CA TYR A 368 4.48 7.27 7.27
C TYR A 368 3.67 6.35 8.17
N ILE A 369 3.14 5.25 7.61
CA ILE A 369 2.10 4.47 8.27
C ILE A 369 2.62 3.48 9.31
N ALA A 370 3.84 2.96 9.16
CA ALA A 370 4.40 1.87 9.95
C ALA A 370 5.64 2.25 10.79
N ILE A 371 6.21 3.44 10.56
CA ILE A 371 7.36 3.96 11.33
C ILE A 371 6.93 5.19 12.13
N LEU A 372 6.45 6.22 11.43
CA LEU A 372 6.06 7.49 12.06
C LEU A 372 4.67 7.47 12.70
N GLY A 373 3.82 6.49 12.35
CA GLY A 373 2.45 6.42 12.84
C GLY A 373 1.55 7.55 12.29
N TYR A 374 1.89 8.12 11.15
CA TYR A 374 1.14 9.18 10.50
C TYR A 374 0.03 8.61 9.60
N PRO A 375 -1.16 9.25 9.54
CA PRO A 375 -2.23 8.79 8.67
C PRO A 375 -1.78 8.84 7.21
N SER A 376 -1.95 7.73 6.48
CA SER A 376 -1.50 7.64 5.09
C SER A 376 -2.42 6.76 4.25
N THR A 377 -2.51 7.09 2.96
CA THR A 377 -3.19 6.33 1.91
C THR A 377 -2.40 6.41 0.62
N TYR A 378 -2.73 5.58 -0.37
CA TYR A 378 -2.05 5.53 -1.65
C TYR A 378 -2.98 5.95 -2.79
N TYR A 379 -2.47 6.77 -3.69
CA TYR A 379 -3.03 6.89 -5.03
C TYR A 379 -2.33 5.87 -5.93
N ASP A 380 -2.95 4.70 -6.08
CA ASP A 380 -2.31 3.52 -6.65
C ASP A 380 -2.11 3.61 -8.17
N GLY A 381 -3.05 4.28 -8.87
CA GLY A 381 -2.87 4.61 -10.29
C GLY A 381 -1.76 5.63 -10.55
N SER A 382 -1.44 6.45 -9.54
CA SER A 382 -0.26 7.31 -9.51
C SER A 382 -0.16 8.20 -10.76
N TRP A 383 1.04 8.64 -11.15
CA TRP A 383 1.22 9.55 -12.27
C TRP A 383 0.85 8.92 -13.63
N ILE A 384 0.95 7.61 -13.81
CA ILE A 384 0.55 6.96 -15.07
C ILE A 384 -0.95 7.14 -15.32
N GLU A 385 -1.81 6.94 -14.32
CA GLU A 385 -3.24 7.25 -14.47
C GLU A 385 -3.43 8.76 -14.64
N TRP A 386 -2.86 9.57 -13.74
CA TRP A 386 -3.07 11.03 -13.75
C TRP A 386 -2.64 11.72 -15.05
N GLY A 387 -1.41 11.48 -15.51
CA GLY A 387 -0.83 12.09 -16.72
C GLY A 387 -1.49 11.65 -18.03
N SER A 388 -2.37 10.64 -17.97
CA SER A 388 -3.07 10.10 -19.14
C SER A 388 -4.49 10.64 -19.29
N LEU A 389 -5.05 11.31 -18.27
CA LEU A 389 -6.41 11.86 -18.28
C LEU A 389 -6.44 13.28 -18.87
N THR A 390 -5.93 13.41 -20.10
CA THR A 390 -5.88 14.69 -20.84
C THR A 390 -7.23 15.02 -21.49
N GLY A 391 -7.68 16.26 -21.35
CA GLY A 391 -8.80 16.80 -22.13
C GLY A 391 -8.38 17.88 -23.13
N GLY A 392 -7.10 18.25 -23.14
CA GLY A 392 -6.50 19.15 -24.12
C GLY A 392 -5.17 18.62 -24.65
N GLY A 393 -4.34 19.54 -25.15
CA GLY A 393 -3.03 19.22 -25.69
C GLY A 393 -3.05 18.48 -27.03
N PRO A 394 -1.92 17.92 -27.46
CA PRO A 394 -1.75 17.31 -28.78
C PRO A 394 -2.35 15.89 -28.88
N ALA A 395 -2.72 15.27 -27.77
CA ALA A 395 -3.33 13.93 -27.73
C ALA A 395 -4.39 13.83 -26.60
N PRO A 396 -5.54 14.52 -26.72
CA PRO A 396 -6.60 14.46 -25.73
C PRO A 396 -7.24 13.06 -25.67
N LYS A 397 -7.57 12.60 -24.47
CA LYS A 397 -8.21 11.29 -24.21
C LYS A 397 -9.63 11.41 -23.66
N LEU A 398 -9.95 12.53 -23.03
CA LEU A 398 -11.23 12.84 -22.41
C LEU A 398 -11.91 14.04 -23.08
N PRO A 399 -13.25 14.16 -22.96
CA PRO A 399 -13.96 15.41 -23.23
C PRO A 399 -13.39 16.58 -22.41
N SER A 400 -13.44 17.79 -22.96
CA SER A 400 -12.88 18.99 -22.32
C SER A 400 -13.55 19.35 -20.99
N ASP A 401 -14.80 18.93 -20.81
CA ASP A 401 -15.66 19.10 -19.63
C ASP A 401 -15.71 17.85 -18.73
N SER A 402 -14.90 16.82 -19.02
CA SER A 402 -14.85 15.62 -18.19
C SER A 402 -14.47 15.95 -16.74
N PRO A 403 -15.17 15.41 -15.73
CA PRO A 403 -14.83 15.62 -14.32
C PRO A 403 -13.49 14.97 -13.94
N PHE A 404 -12.98 14.07 -14.78
CA PHE A 404 -11.72 13.34 -14.60
C PHE A 404 -10.54 13.96 -15.34
N ARG A 405 -10.75 15.06 -16.06
CA ARG A 405 -9.68 15.77 -16.76
C ARG A 405 -8.67 16.34 -15.74
N THR A 406 -7.40 15.98 -15.86
CA THR A 406 -6.33 16.36 -14.90
C THR A 406 -5.32 17.37 -15.43
N ASP A 407 -5.30 17.62 -16.74
CA ASP A 407 -4.38 18.55 -17.42
C ASP A 407 -4.82 20.02 -17.33
N ILE A 408 -5.30 20.44 -16.15
CA ILE A 408 -5.80 21.79 -15.87
C ILE A 408 -5.11 22.42 -14.65
N PRO A 409 -4.93 23.77 -14.60
CA PRO A 409 -4.21 24.46 -13.52
C PRO A 409 -4.85 24.33 -12.13
N GLU A 410 -6.11 23.93 -12.05
CA GLU A 410 -6.81 23.65 -10.80
C GLU A 410 -6.31 22.37 -10.14
N LEU A 411 -5.78 21.43 -10.94
CA LEU A 411 -5.41 20.08 -10.49
C LEU A 411 -3.92 19.77 -10.66
N SER A 412 -3.25 20.39 -11.62
CA SER A 412 -1.84 20.10 -11.95
C SER A 412 -0.98 21.37 -12.00
N GLU A 413 0.31 21.19 -11.70
CA GLU A 413 1.37 22.17 -11.88
C GLU A 413 2.39 21.67 -12.90
N VAL A 414 3.05 22.60 -13.60
CA VAL A 414 4.10 22.30 -14.59
C VAL A 414 3.58 21.37 -15.70
N ILE A 415 2.53 21.79 -16.39
CA ILE A 415 1.87 21.00 -17.44
C ILE A 415 2.70 21.07 -18.72
N THR A 416 3.49 20.03 -18.99
CA THR A 416 4.28 19.90 -20.22
C THR A 416 3.70 18.78 -21.09
N TYR A 417 3.08 19.12 -22.21
CA TYR A 417 2.54 18.12 -23.12
C TYR A 417 3.65 17.38 -23.88
N ASN A 418 3.57 16.05 -23.92
CA ASN A 418 4.34 15.25 -24.86
C ASN A 418 3.74 15.39 -26.26
N VAL A 419 4.56 15.39 -27.30
CA VAL A 419 4.04 15.49 -28.68
C VAL A 419 3.24 14.23 -29.04
N ALA A 420 2.21 14.37 -29.88
CA ALA A 420 1.23 13.31 -30.15
C ALA A 420 1.86 11.97 -30.58
N GLY A 421 2.94 11.99 -31.36
CA GLY A 421 3.63 10.78 -31.82
C GLY A 421 4.31 9.97 -30.70
N ASP A 422 4.68 10.65 -29.61
CA ASP A 422 5.35 10.07 -28.46
C ASP A 422 4.38 9.58 -27.39
N VAL A 423 3.13 10.07 -27.41
CA VAL A 423 2.10 9.64 -26.46
C VAL A 423 1.67 8.21 -26.77
N ASP A 424 1.52 7.40 -25.73
CA ASP A 424 0.97 6.06 -25.86
C ASP A 424 -0.48 6.14 -26.38
N PRO A 425 -0.79 5.65 -27.59
CA PRO A 425 -2.13 5.74 -28.14
C PRO A 425 -3.13 4.90 -27.34
N ASN A 426 -2.66 3.86 -26.64
CA ASN A 426 -3.50 2.93 -25.91
C ASN A 426 -3.68 3.33 -24.44
N LEU A 427 -2.88 4.26 -23.91
CA LEU A 427 -2.99 4.71 -22.52
C LEU A 427 -3.98 5.89 -22.40
N PRO A 428 -4.92 5.88 -21.44
CA PRO A 428 -5.28 4.72 -20.61
C PRO A 428 -6.11 3.71 -21.43
N THR A 429 -5.91 2.40 -21.17
CA THR A 429 -6.63 1.34 -21.91
C THR A 429 -8.06 1.18 -21.37
N ASN A 430 -9.00 0.75 -22.22
CA ASN A 430 -10.41 0.56 -21.85
C ASN A 430 -11.04 1.79 -21.17
N LEU A 431 -10.70 2.99 -21.66
CA LEU A 431 -11.22 4.25 -21.16
C LEU A 431 -12.71 4.41 -21.46
N ASN A 432 -13.48 4.65 -20.40
CA ASN A 432 -14.86 5.11 -20.45
C ASN A 432 -14.89 6.64 -20.26
N SER A 433 -14.91 7.38 -21.36
CA SER A 433 -14.91 8.85 -21.36
C SER A 433 -16.13 9.49 -20.68
N PHE A 434 -17.20 8.71 -20.48
CA PHE A 434 -18.45 9.15 -19.84
C PHE A 434 -18.63 8.55 -18.44
N ALA A 435 -17.58 7.97 -17.86
CA ALA A 435 -17.61 7.50 -16.49
C ALA A 435 -18.05 8.63 -15.56
N THR A 436 -18.90 8.30 -14.58
CA THR A 436 -19.34 9.21 -13.52
C THR A 436 -18.69 8.89 -12.18
N THR A 437 -17.95 7.78 -12.12
CA THR A 437 -17.25 7.29 -10.93
C THR A 437 -15.98 6.53 -11.34
N SER A 438 -14.97 6.57 -10.47
CA SER A 438 -13.76 5.76 -10.60
C SER A 438 -13.59 4.76 -9.42
N ARG A 439 -14.69 4.40 -8.76
CA ARG A 439 -14.70 3.56 -7.54
C ARG A 439 -14.82 2.07 -7.75
N LYS A 440 -14.99 1.59 -8.98
CA LYS A 440 -15.37 0.19 -9.25
C LYS A 440 -14.50 -0.82 -8.51
N ILE A 441 -13.19 -0.62 -8.48
CA ILE A 441 -12.22 -1.48 -7.77
C ILE A 441 -12.51 -1.56 -6.27
N ILE A 442 -12.73 -0.40 -5.63
CA ILE A 442 -13.02 -0.32 -4.18
C ILE A 442 -14.36 -1.00 -3.89
N GLU A 443 -15.36 -0.81 -4.73
CA GLU A 443 -16.68 -1.41 -4.58
C GLU A 443 -16.64 -2.93 -4.72
N GLU A 444 -15.90 -3.44 -5.71
CA GLU A 444 -15.64 -4.88 -5.88
C GLU A 444 -14.92 -5.48 -4.66
N ASP A 445 -13.91 -4.79 -4.13
CA ASP A 445 -13.13 -5.28 -2.99
C ASP A 445 -13.96 -5.28 -1.69
N LYS A 446 -14.78 -4.25 -1.48
CA LYS A 446 -15.76 -4.21 -0.38
C LYS A 446 -16.81 -5.31 -0.52
N ALA A 447 -17.32 -5.54 -1.72
CA ALA A 447 -18.28 -6.61 -1.99
C ALA A 447 -17.66 -7.99 -1.74
N TYR A 448 -16.39 -8.17 -2.07
CA TYR A 448 -15.70 -9.44 -1.81
C TYR A 448 -15.55 -9.74 -0.31
N LYS A 449 -15.33 -8.72 0.54
CA LYS A 449 -15.19 -8.86 1.99
C LYS A 449 -16.49 -9.16 2.73
N ARG A 450 -17.62 -8.75 2.15
CA ARG A 450 -18.97 -8.98 2.68
C ARG A 450 -19.40 -10.40 2.37
#